data_AF-A0A1F8UZL3-F1
#
_entry.id   AF-A0A1F8UZL3-F1
#
_cell.length_a   1.000
_cell.length_b   1.000
_cell.length_c   1.000
_cell.angle_alpha   90.00
_cell.angle_beta   90.00
_cell.angle_gamma   90.00
#
_symmetry.space_group_name_H-M   'P 1'
#
loop_
_entity.id
_entity.type
_entity.pdbx_description
1 polymer ?
#
loop_
_entity_poly.entity_id
_entity_poly.type
_entity_poly.pdbx_seq_one_letter_code
_entity_poly.pdbx_strand_id
1 'polypeptide(L)'
;MHTVARIRAITFDSHQKAHIDKTKCVECRLYAKVCPYNAIANHRRPCINACKINAISMDENRSATIDNNKCTSCGACVYQFPFGAIMDKSFILDVIDLIRRSENNEKYKTYAVVAPSISSQLTYAKLGQRLSAV
;
A
#
# COMPACT_ATOMS: atom_id res chain seq x y z
N MET A 1 27.49 21.23 4.35
CA MET A 1 26.73 20.07 4.90
C MET A 1 25.99 20.38 6.21
N HIS A 2 26.46 21.33 7.05
CA HIS A 2 25.76 21.76 8.28
C HIS A 2 24.46 22.58 8.06
N THR A 3 24.21 23.06 6.85
CA THR A 3 23.07 23.93 6.51
C THR A 3 21.80 23.17 6.12
N VAL A 4 21.87 21.84 6.02
CA VAL A 4 20.79 21.03 5.45
C VAL A 4 19.64 20.82 6.44
N ALA A 5 19.93 20.49 7.71
CA ALA A 5 18.89 20.13 8.67
C ALA A 5 18.67 21.25 9.70
N ARG A 6 17.40 21.68 9.86
CA ARG A 6 16.97 22.59 10.93
C ARG A 6 17.27 22.03 12.33
N ILE A 7 17.29 20.71 12.46
CA ILE A 7 17.57 20.00 13.70
C ILE A 7 18.96 19.38 13.57
N ARG A 8 19.88 19.75 14.45
CA ARG A 8 21.27 19.24 14.48
C ARG A 8 21.32 17.83 15.08
N ALA A 9 20.77 16.85 14.38
CA ALA A 9 20.68 15.45 14.83
C ALA A 9 21.79 14.52 14.30
N ILE A 10 22.75 15.04 13.53
CA ILE A 10 23.89 14.26 13.01
C ILE A 10 25.22 14.87 13.50
N THR A 11 26.13 14.02 13.94
CA THR A 11 27.49 14.35 14.38
C THR A 11 28.51 13.48 13.65
N PHE A 12 29.77 13.91 13.60
CA PHE A 12 30.87 13.14 13.02
C PHE A 12 31.92 12.87 14.10
N ASP A 13 32.45 11.66 14.16
CA ASP A 13 33.54 11.31 15.09
C ASP A 13 34.92 11.65 14.51
N SER A 14 35.97 11.35 15.28
CA SER A 14 37.38 11.54 14.89
C SER A 14 37.79 10.74 13.65
N HIS A 15 37.03 9.72 13.27
CA HIS A 15 37.25 8.88 12.09
C HIS A 15 36.33 9.27 10.93
N GLN A 16 35.71 10.46 10.98
CA GLN A 16 34.77 10.97 9.98
C GLN A 16 33.52 10.09 9.78
N LYS A 17 33.18 9.23 10.76
CA LYS A 17 31.95 8.43 10.70
C LYS A 17 30.78 9.26 11.21
N ALA A 18 29.68 9.23 10.46
CA ALA A 18 28.45 9.91 10.83
C ALA A 18 27.68 9.11 11.90
N HIS A 19 27.27 9.79 12.96
CA HIS A 19 26.42 9.29 14.04
C HIS A 19 25.12 10.11 14.07
N ILE A 20 23.97 9.43 14.07
CA ILE A 20 22.66 10.08 14.14
C ILE A 20 22.10 9.89 15.54
N ASP A 21 21.86 11.01 16.23
CA ASP A 21 21.17 11.04 17.51
C ASP A 21 19.67 10.82 17.29
N LYS A 22 19.20 9.61 17.60
CA LYS A 22 17.79 9.21 17.43
C LYS A 22 16.84 10.00 18.34
N THR A 23 17.32 10.60 19.43
CA THR A 23 16.47 11.40 20.33
C THR A 23 16.10 12.76 19.73
N LYS A 24 16.94 13.28 18.82
CA LYS A 24 16.70 14.54 18.10
C LYS A 24 16.15 14.33 16.69
N CYS A 25 16.34 13.15 16.12
CA CYS A 25 15.91 12.83 14.76
C CYS A 25 14.38 12.73 14.67
N VAL A 26 13.77 13.56 13.81
CA VAL A 26 12.31 13.57 13.54
C VAL A 26 11.93 12.79 12.27
N GLU A 27 12.81 11.88 11.81
CA GLU A 27 12.60 11.08 10.61
C GLU A 27 12.27 11.87 9.32
N CYS A 28 12.83 13.08 9.18
CA CYS A 28 12.63 13.95 8.01
C CYS A 28 13.33 13.44 6.73
N ARG A 29 14.22 12.44 6.85
CA ARG A 29 14.95 11.74 5.76
C ARG A 29 15.93 12.62 4.97
N LEU A 30 16.17 13.83 5.44
CA LEU A 30 16.96 14.80 4.69
C LEU A 30 18.43 14.39 4.59
N TYR A 31 19.00 13.79 5.65
CA TYR A 31 20.37 13.27 5.63
C TYR A 31 20.58 12.16 4.59
N ALA A 32 19.61 11.24 4.46
CA ALA A 32 19.64 10.22 3.43
C ALA A 32 19.57 10.83 2.01
N LYS A 33 18.74 11.86 1.82
CA LYS A 33 18.56 12.54 0.53
C LYS A 33 19.82 13.28 0.06
N VAL A 34 20.59 13.88 0.97
CA VAL A 34 21.77 14.70 0.62
C VAL A 34 23.07 13.93 0.61
N CYS A 35 23.10 12.70 1.11
CA CYS A 35 24.33 11.92 1.21
C CYS A 35 24.78 11.49 -0.21
N PRO A 36 25.93 11.98 -0.73
CA PRO A 36 26.36 11.65 -2.08
C PRO A 36 26.79 10.19 -2.24
N TYR A 37 27.13 9.53 -1.13
CA TYR A 37 27.61 8.15 -1.10
C TYR A 37 26.54 7.14 -0.66
N ASN A 38 25.29 7.59 -0.48
CA ASN A 38 24.18 6.75 0.01
C ASN A 38 24.51 5.98 1.32
N ALA A 39 25.36 6.55 2.18
CA ALA A 39 25.80 5.93 3.43
C ALA A 39 24.70 5.90 4.51
N ILE A 40 23.59 6.60 4.29
CA ILE A 40 22.45 6.67 5.20
C ILE A 40 21.23 6.08 4.48
N ALA A 41 20.84 4.88 4.86
CA ALA A 41 19.68 4.21 4.28
C ALA A 41 18.37 4.76 4.85
N ASN A 42 17.38 4.98 3.97
CA ASN A 42 16.02 5.37 4.34
C ASN A 42 15.05 4.22 4.01
N HIS A 43 14.82 3.36 4.99
CA HIS A 43 13.88 2.24 4.86
C HIS A 43 12.46 2.72 5.20
N ARG A 44 11.66 2.97 4.17
CA ARG A 44 10.21 3.17 4.31
C ARG A 44 9.47 1.84 4.13
N ARG A 45 8.33 1.69 4.80
CA ARG A 45 7.43 0.56 4.57
C ARG A 45 6.98 0.55 3.10
N PRO A 46 6.96 -0.61 2.41
CA PRO A 46 6.57 -0.70 1.01
C PRO A 46 5.20 -0.07 0.70
N CYS A 47 4.22 -0.22 1.59
CA CYS A 47 2.89 0.37 1.45
C CYS A 47 2.92 1.91 1.39
N ILE A 48 3.76 2.56 2.19
CA ILE A 48 3.92 4.03 2.20
C ILE A 48 4.57 4.49 0.88
N ASN A 49 5.53 3.72 0.36
CA ASN A 49 6.18 4.04 -0.92
C ASN A 49 5.24 3.82 -2.12
N ALA A 50 4.36 2.82 -2.04
CA ALA A 50 3.41 2.49 -3.11
C ALA A 50 2.29 3.53 -3.25
N CYS A 51 1.93 4.21 -2.16
CA CYS A 51 0.81 5.15 -2.14
C CYS A 51 1.19 6.51 -2.76
N LYS A 52 0.89 6.70 -4.05
CA LYS A 52 1.20 7.92 -4.81
C LYS A 52 0.55 9.20 -4.25
N ILE A 53 -0.58 9.06 -3.56
CA ILE A 53 -1.35 10.17 -2.97
C ILE A 53 -1.03 10.40 -1.48
N ASN A 54 -0.07 9.65 -0.92
CA ASN A 54 0.34 9.75 0.49
C ASN A 54 -0.81 9.60 1.51
N ALA A 55 -1.74 8.67 1.26
CA ALA A 55 -2.85 8.35 2.17
C ALA A 55 -2.46 7.38 3.31
N ILE A 56 -1.22 6.89 3.35
CA ILE A 56 -0.75 5.92 4.35
C ILE A 56 0.32 6.57 5.24
N SER A 57 0.12 6.50 6.56
CA SER A 57 1.04 7.01 7.59
C SER A 57 1.29 5.96 8.68
N MET A 58 2.11 6.32 9.68
CA MET A 58 2.28 5.52 10.89
C MET A 58 1.60 6.24 12.06
N ASP A 59 0.89 5.51 12.90
CA ASP A 59 0.33 6.02 14.15
C ASP A 59 1.37 6.05 15.29
N GLU A 60 0.92 6.45 16.48
CA GLU A 60 1.74 6.52 17.70
C GLU A 60 2.33 5.16 18.10
N ASN A 61 1.64 4.07 17.75
CA ASN A 61 2.07 2.69 17.99
C ASN A 61 2.98 2.14 16.89
N ARG A 62 3.38 2.97 15.91
CA ARG A 62 4.16 2.59 14.72
C ARG A 62 3.46 1.57 13.81
N SER A 63 2.14 1.47 13.93
CA SER A 63 1.28 0.70 13.03
C SER A 63 0.95 1.52 11.79
N ALA A 64 0.77 0.84 10.66
CA ALA A 64 0.39 1.53 9.42
C ALA A 64 -1.10 1.87 9.45
N THR A 65 -1.45 3.13 9.15
CA THR A 65 -2.83 3.63 9.13
C THR A 65 -3.14 4.22 7.77
N ILE A 66 -4.37 4.01 7.28
CA ILE A 66 -4.85 4.52 5.99
C ILE A 66 -5.89 5.62 6.25
N ASP A 67 -5.66 6.81 5.71
CA ASP A 67 -6.65 7.89 5.67
C ASP A 67 -7.65 7.62 4.54
N ASN A 68 -8.82 7.11 4.91
CA ASN A 68 -9.88 6.74 3.97
C ASN A 68 -10.50 7.94 3.25
N ASN A 69 -10.34 9.17 3.76
CA ASN A 69 -10.84 10.37 3.07
C ASN A 69 -9.95 10.76 1.89
N LYS A 70 -8.67 10.37 1.93
CA LYS A 70 -7.72 10.57 0.83
C LYS A 70 -7.64 9.36 -0.09
N CYS A 71 -7.79 8.16 0.46
CA CYS A 71 -7.62 6.89 -0.26
C CYS A 71 -8.56 6.79 -1.48
N THR A 72 -7.98 6.50 -2.64
CA THR A 72 -8.74 6.28 -3.89
C THR A 72 -8.97 4.80 -4.19
N SER A 73 -8.74 3.91 -3.21
CA SER A 73 -8.92 2.45 -3.34
C SER A 73 -8.21 1.82 -4.55
N CYS A 74 -7.01 2.28 -4.89
CA CYS A 74 -6.28 1.80 -6.08
C CYS A 74 -5.57 0.45 -5.92
N GLY A 75 -5.53 -0.12 -4.70
CA GLY A 75 -4.91 -1.42 -4.43
C GLY A 75 -3.37 -1.48 -4.50
N ALA A 76 -2.67 -0.40 -4.87
CA ALA A 76 -1.21 -0.42 -5.04
C ALA A 76 -0.44 -0.86 -3.77
N CYS A 77 -0.95 -0.52 -2.59
CA CYS A 77 -0.36 -0.93 -1.32
C CYS A 77 -0.50 -2.43 -1.05
N VAL A 78 -1.58 -3.07 -1.52
CA VAL A 78 -1.81 -4.52 -1.42
C VAL A 78 -0.80 -5.26 -2.28
N TYR A 79 -0.67 -4.86 -3.55
CA TYR A 79 0.26 -5.49 -4.50
C TYR A 79 1.74 -5.41 -4.09
N GLN A 80 2.14 -4.33 -3.43
CA GLN A 80 3.53 -4.11 -3.04
C GLN A 80 3.90 -4.69 -1.67
N PHE A 81 2.94 -5.19 -0.91
CA PHE A 81 3.20 -5.67 0.44
C PHE A 81 3.51 -7.17 0.44
N PRO A 82 4.75 -7.61 0.72
CA PRO A 82 5.17 -8.99 0.52
C PRO A 82 4.58 -9.98 1.53
N PHE A 83 4.05 -9.50 2.66
CA PHE A 83 3.58 -10.35 3.76
C PHE A 83 2.05 -10.44 3.88
N GLY A 84 1.29 -9.91 2.92
CA GLY A 84 -0.17 -9.99 2.92
C GLY A 84 -0.89 -9.28 4.08
N ALA A 85 -0.21 -8.40 4.84
CA ALA A 85 -0.81 -7.70 5.98
C ALA A 85 -1.84 -6.62 5.58
N ILE A 86 -1.95 -6.31 4.29
CA ILE A 86 -2.97 -5.43 3.72
C ILE A 86 -3.72 -6.23 2.67
N MET A 87 -5.04 -6.23 2.76
CA MET A 87 -5.93 -6.93 1.83
C MET A 87 -7.08 -6.03 1.41
N ASP A 88 -7.63 -6.31 0.23
CA ASP A 88 -8.85 -5.65 -0.23
C ASP A 88 -10.06 -6.09 0.60
N LYS A 89 -11.06 -5.21 0.69
CA LYS A 89 -12.33 -5.54 1.34
C LYS A 89 -13.10 -6.52 0.47
N SER A 90 -13.50 -7.65 1.05
CA SER A 90 -14.32 -8.64 0.37
C SER A 90 -15.80 -8.29 0.45
N PHE A 91 -16.52 -8.47 -0.66
CA PHE A 91 -17.98 -8.31 -0.78
C PHE A 91 -18.67 -9.64 -1.11
N ILE A 92 -18.00 -10.78 -0.90
CA ILE A 92 -18.52 -12.10 -1.29
C ILE A 92 -19.82 -12.46 -0.56
N LEU A 93 -19.94 -12.06 0.71
CA LEU A 93 -21.14 -12.32 1.50
C LEU A 93 -22.35 -11.55 0.96
N ASP A 94 -22.15 -10.30 0.54
CA ASP A 94 -23.19 -9.46 -0.06
C ASP A 94 -23.67 -10.07 -1.37
N VAL A 95 -22.76 -10.59 -2.20
CA VAL A 95 -23.09 -11.27 -3.46
C VAL A 95 -23.87 -12.56 -3.20
N ILE A 96 -23.45 -13.39 -2.24
CA ILE A 96 -24.18 -14.63 -1.87
C ILE A 96 -25.60 -14.30 -1.39
N ASP A 97 -25.75 -13.28 -0.55
CA ASP A 97 -27.05 -12.83 -0.06
C ASP A 97 -27.95 -12.35 -1.21
N LEU A 98 -27.39 -11.55 -2.13
CA LEU A 98 -28.11 -11.09 -3.32
C LEU A 98 -28.59 -12.25 -4.20
N ILE A 99 -27.77 -13.27 -4.42
CA ILE A 99 -28.15 -14.45 -5.21
C ILE A 99 -29.25 -15.24 -4.50
N ARG A 100 -29.11 -15.52 -3.20
CA ARG A 100 -30.09 -16.29 -2.43
C ARG A 100 -31.46 -15.61 -2.39
N ARG A 101 -31.48 -14.29 -2.18
CA ARG A 101 -32.73 -13.50 -2.14
C ARG A 101 -33.41 -13.35 -3.49
N SER A 102 -32.69 -13.55 -4.59
CA SER A 102 -33.27 -13.53 -5.93
C SER A 102 -34.24 -14.69 -6.19
N GLU A 103 -34.16 -15.77 -5.39
CA GLU A 103 -34.95 -17.00 -5.55
C GLU A 103 -34.88 -17.53 -6.99
N ASN A 104 -33.70 -17.98 -7.42
CA ASN A 104 -33.47 -18.43 -8.80
C ASN A 104 -33.92 -17.42 -9.87
N ASN A 105 -33.70 -16.13 -9.61
CA ASN A 105 -34.10 -15.03 -10.46
C ASN A 105 -35.64 -14.84 -10.62
N GLU A 106 -36.45 -15.32 -9.68
CA GLU A 106 -37.90 -15.11 -9.67
C GLU A 106 -38.28 -13.74 -9.11
N LYS A 107 -37.69 -13.35 -7.98
CA LYS A 107 -37.98 -12.05 -7.32
C LYS A 107 -37.37 -10.88 -8.08
N TYR A 108 -36.14 -11.03 -8.54
CA TYR A 108 -35.44 -10.08 -9.40
C TYR A 108 -34.33 -10.80 -10.14
N LYS A 109 -33.93 -10.26 -11.29
CA LYS A 109 -32.86 -10.84 -12.12
C LYS A 109 -31.49 -10.41 -11.59
N THR A 110 -30.61 -11.38 -11.38
CA THR A 110 -29.20 -11.15 -11.04
C THR A 110 -28.36 -11.30 -12.29
N TYR A 111 -27.52 -10.31 -12.58
CA TYR A 111 -26.63 -10.31 -13.74
C TYR A 111 -25.19 -10.10 -13.28
N ALA A 112 -24.27 -10.87 -13.86
CA ALA A 112 -22.85 -10.67 -13.68
C ALA A 112 -22.29 -9.83 -14.84
N VAL A 113 -21.53 -8.78 -14.50
CA VAL A 113 -20.81 -7.97 -15.47
C VAL A 113 -19.32 -8.13 -15.21
N VAL A 114 -18.61 -8.75 -16.15
CA VAL A 114 -17.19 -9.08 -16.01
C VAL A 114 -16.34 -7.99 -16.66
N ALA A 115 -15.38 -7.44 -15.90
CA ALA A 115 -14.44 -6.45 -16.41
C ALA A 115 -13.47 -7.05 -17.44
N PRO A 116 -13.05 -6.31 -18.48
CA PRO A 116 -12.15 -6.83 -19.51
C PRO A 116 -10.82 -7.37 -18.99
N SER A 117 -10.27 -6.76 -17.93
CA SER A 117 -8.98 -7.13 -17.33
C SER A 117 -8.96 -8.55 -16.77
N ILE A 118 -10.11 -9.10 -16.34
CA ILE A 118 -10.24 -10.48 -15.86
C ILE A 118 -9.84 -11.49 -16.95
N SER A 119 -10.09 -11.15 -18.22
CA SER A 119 -9.68 -11.99 -19.35
C SER A 119 -8.15 -12.15 -19.45
N SER A 120 -7.37 -11.18 -18.97
CA SER A 120 -5.91 -11.28 -19.01
C SER A 120 -5.32 -12.02 -17.81
N GLN A 121 -6.02 -12.06 -16.68
CA GLN A 121 -5.46 -12.56 -15.42
C GLN A 121 -5.43 -14.10 -15.31
N LEU A 122 -6.32 -14.79 -16.03
CA LEU A 122 -6.49 -16.25 -15.92
C LEU A 122 -5.99 -16.99 -17.17
N THR A 123 -4.74 -16.75 -17.58
CA THR A 123 -4.17 -17.21 -18.86
C THR A 123 -4.33 -18.71 -19.16
N TYR A 124 -4.47 -19.55 -18.13
CA TYR A 124 -4.69 -21.00 -18.24
C TYR A 124 -6.12 -21.42 -18.63
N ALA A 125 -7.13 -20.56 -18.44
CA ALA A 125 -8.53 -20.87 -18.74
C ALA A 125 -8.98 -20.22 -20.05
N LYS A 126 -9.82 -20.89 -20.84
CA LYS A 126 -10.41 -20.28 -22.05
C LYS A 126 -11.46 -19.24 -21.65
N LEU A 127 -11.65 -18.20 -22.48
CA LEU A 127 -12.60 -17.12 -22.20
C LEU A 127 -14.02 -17.65 -21.88
N GLY A 128 -14.52 -18.63 -22.64
CA GLY A 128 -15.83 -19.24 -22.38
C GLY A 128 -15.93 -19.91 -21.01
N GLN A 129 -14.89 -20.62 -20.58
CA GLN A 129 -14.87 -21.25 -19.24
C GLN A 129 -14.88 -20.20 -18.12
N ARG A 130 -14.25 -19.05 -18.34
CA ARG A 130 -14.24 -17.95 -17.37
C ARG A 130 -15.60 -17.27 -17.27
N LEU A 131 -16.26 -17.04 -18.41
CA LEU A 131 -17.59 -16.43 -18.43
C LEU A 131 -18.67 -17.36 -17.86
N SER A 132 -18.52 -18.69 -18.02
CA SER A 132 -19.45 -19.66 -17.43
C SER A 132 -19.27 -19.87 -15.93
N ALA A 133 -18.10 -19.50 -15.38
CA ALA A 133 -17.80 -19.66 -13.96
C ALA A 133 -18.25 -18.46 -13.09
N VAL A 134 -18.59 -17.34 -13.72
CA VAL A 134 -19.14 -16.14 -13.06
C VAL A 134 -20.65 -16.15 -13.23
#